data_AF-X1QDS3-F1
#
_entry.id   AF-X1QDS3-F1
#
_cell.length_a   1.000
_cell.length_b   1.000
_cell.length_c   1.000
_cell.angle_alpha   90.00
_cell.angle_beta   90.00
_cell.angle_gamma   90.00
#
_symmetry.space_group_name_H-M   'P 1'
#
loop_
_entity.id
_entity.type
_entity.pdbx_description
1 polymer ?
#
loop_
_entity_poly.entity_id
_entity_poly.type
_entity_poly.pdbx_seq_one_letter_code
_entity_poly.pdbx_strand_id
1 'polypeptide(L)'
;MALSGLSKQLIGSKYKEIFPVVNTDKISLIFSTLLSVLGNYDIKLISREFSEADKFGEAYFYGTTKVKKNRIITYLLLDGESKTLEIEVSANDQGQITGFLAEIGNKIRNELLKHNIIESEEQFYDISMSIHLNHCPYCWNRIPAEHIQKYLDGETIKCKYCSEILTLKEPK
;
A
#
# COMPACT_ATOMS: atom_id res chain seq x y z
N MET A 1 11.11 -20.74 -7.06
CA MET A 1 11.03 -20.44 -8.52
C MET A 1 9.65 -20.81 -9.10
N ALA A 2 8.54 -20.37 -8.49
CA ALA A 2 7.18 -20.75 -8.93
C ALA A 2 6.08 -19.69 -8.66
N LEU A 3 6.43 -18.42 -8.37
CA LEU A 3 5.46 -17.34 -8.16
C LEU A 3 5.32 -16.40 -9.37
N SER A 4 6.25 -16.45 -10.34
CA SER A 4 6.19 -15.67 -11.59
C SER A 4 5.11 -16.12 -12.59
N GLY A 5 4.40 -17.21 -12.29
CA GLY A 5 3.30 -17.74 -13.11
C GLY A 5 1.92 -17.18 -12.75
N LEU A 6 1.70 -16.76 -11.49
CA LEU A 6 0.41 -16.22 -11.05
C LEU A 6 0.20 -14.76 -11.50
N SER A 7 1.26 -13.98 -11.63
CA SER A 7 1.18 -12.61 -12.14
C SER A 7 0.84 -12.53 -13.64
N LYS A 8 1.08 -13.60 -14.42
CA LYS A 8 0.82 -13.64 -15.87
C LYS A 8 -0.60 -14.05 -16.27
N GLN A 9 -1.43 -14.56 -15.35
CA GLN A 9 -2.87 -14.66 -15.57
C GLN A 9 -3.57 -13.42 -14.98
N LEU A 10 -3.25 -12.26 -15.55
CA LEU A 10 -3.94 -11.01 -15.23
C LEU A 10 -5.44 -11.17 -15.49
N ILE A 11 -6.24 -11.05 -14.44
CA ILE A 11 -7.70 -10.99 -14.54
C ILE A 11 -8.09 -9.51 -14.57
N GLY A 12 -8.67 -9.06 -15.69
CA GLY A 12 -9.41 -7.80 -15.76
C GLY A 12 -8.60 -6.53 -15.48
N SER A 13 -9.26 -5.55 -14.85
CA SER A 13 -8.64 -4.29 -14.43
C SER A 13 -7.80 -4.47 -13.18
N LYS A 14 -6.80 -3.61 -13.01
CA LYS A 14 -5.95 -3.53 -11.83
C LYS A 14 -5.92 -2.11 -11.30
N TYR A 15 -5.90 -1.98 -9.99
CA TYR A 15 -5.63 -0.72 -9.32
C TYR A 15 -4.69 -0.97 -8.15
N LYS A 16 -3.79 -0.02 -7.91
CA LYS A 16 -2.83 -0.07 -6.82
C LYS A 16 -2.85 1.23 -6.04
N GLU A 17 -2.71 1.12 -4.74
CA GLU A 17 -2.47 2.24 -3.83
C GLU A 17 -1.15 1.99 -3.10
N ILE A 18 -0.38 3.06 -2.93
CA ILE A 18 0.94 3.01 -2.29
C ILE A 18 0.90 3.91 -1.06
N PHE A 19 0.95 3.30 0.11
CA PHE A 19 0.90 3.97 1.39
C PHE A 19 2.30 4.14 1.99
N PRO A 20 2.55 5.22 2.75
CA PRO A 20 3.80 5.39 3.47
C PRO A 20 3.88 4.45 4.69
N VAL A 21 5.08 3.96 4.96
CA VAL A 21 5.42 3.21 6.18
C VAL A 21 6.25 4.10 7.09
N VAL A 22 5.59 4.75 8.05
CA VAL A 22 6.22 5.76 8.93
C VAL A 22 7.06 5.15 10.06
N ASN A 23 6.77 3.90 10.46
CA ASN A 23 7.45 3.23 11.57
C ASN A 23 7.96 1.84 11.18
N THR A 24 9.11 1.81 10.49
CA THR A 24 9.72 0.57 10.01
C THR A 24 10.25 -0.34 11.12
N ASP A 25 10.33 0.13 12.37
CA ASP A 25 10.73 -0.72 13.50
C ASP A 25 9.56 -1.60 13.97
N LYS A 26 8.34 -1.28 13.54
CA LYS A 26 7.14 -2.09 13.77
C LYS A 26 6.76 -2.95 12.55
N ILE A 27 7.70 -3.23 11.63
CA ILE A 27 7.40 -3.89 10.35
C ILE A 27 6.69 -5.25 10.52
N SER A 28 7.10 -6.04 11.50
CA SER A 28 6.48 -7.33 11.83
C SER A 28 5.02 -7.16 12.26
N LEU A 29 4.74 -6.15 13.09
CA LEU A 29 3.40 -5.83 13.53
C LEU A 29 2.55 -5.31 12.36
N ILE A 30 3.10 -4.42 11.54
CA ILE A 30 2.45 -3.91 10.32
C ILE A 30 2.03 -5.09 9.44
N PHE A 31 2.97 -5.97 9.08
CA PHE A 31 2.68 -7.10 8.21
C PHE A 31 1.60 -8.02 8.80
N SER A 32 1.68 -8.33 10.10
CA SER A 32 0.66 -9.14 10.78
C SER A 32 -0.73 -8.49 10.76
N THR A 33 -0.80 -7.16 10.94
CA THR A 33 -2.04 -6.40 10.87
C THR A 33 -2.66 -6.46 9.48
N LEU A 34 -1.84 -6.31 8.42
CA LEU A 34 -2.29 -6.40 7.04
C LEU A 34 -2.92 -7.77 6.74
N LEU A 35 -2.22 -8.84 7.13
CA LEU A 35 -2.73 -10.21 6.97
C LEU A 35 -4.02 -10.43 7.76
N SER A 36 -4.12 -9.90 8.98
CA SER A 36 -5.30 -10.02 9.82
C SER A 36 -6.51 -9.29 9.23
N VAL A 37 -6.32 -8.08 8.71
CA VAL A 37 -7.41 -7.32 8.08
C VAL A 37 -7.93 -8.06 6.86
N LEU A 38 -7.04 -8.49 5.97
CA LEU A 38 -7.41 -9.25 4.77
C LEU A 38 -8.02 -10.62 5.08
N GLY A 39 -7.55 -11.29 6.13
CA GLY A 39 -8.10 -12.57 6.58
C GLY A 39 -9.54 -12.53 7.06
N ASN A 40 -10.10 -11.34 7.32
CA ASN A 40 -11.52 -11.16 7.67
C ASN A 40 -12.45 -11.13 6.45
N TYR A 41 -11.90 -11.14 5.24
CA TYR A 41 -12.65 -11.13 3.99
C TYR A 41 -12.77 -12.53 3.40
N ASP A 42 -13.72 -12.72 2.47
CA ASP A 42 -13.90 -13.98 1.73
C ASP A 42 -12.84 -14.16 0.63
N ILE A 43 -11.58 -14.10 1.06
CA ILE A 43 -10.38 -14.27 0.25
C ILE A 43 -9.46 -15.27 0.97
N LYS A 44 -8.77 -16.09 0.18
CA LYS A 44 -7.84 -17.12 0.66
C LYS A 44 -6.40 -16.63 0.48
N LEU A 45 -5.60 -16.70 1.54
CA LEU A 45 -4.15 -16.52 1.45
C LEU A 45 -3.54 -17.67 0.62
N ILE A 46 -2.82 -17.33 -0.45
CA ILE A 46 -2.19 -18.26 -1.37
C ILE A 46 -0.72 -18.45 -1.04
N SER A 47 -0.01 -17.34 -0.83
CA SER A 47 1.39 -17.34 -0.42
C SER A 47 1.68 -16.12 0.42
N ARG A 48 2.69 -16.25 1.28
CA ARG A 48 3.31 -15.13 1.98
C ARG A 48 4.80 -15.38 2.15
N GLU A 49 5.55 -14.30 2.14
CA GLU A 49 6.97 -14.25 2.50
C GLU A 49 7.17 -13.06 3.44
N PHE A 50 7.99 -13.24 4.47
CA PHE A 50 8.30 -12.16 5.41
C PHE A 50 9.70 -12.34 5.98
N SER A 51 10.47 -11.26 5.97
CA SER A 51 11.79 -11.16 6.56
C SER A 51 11.85 -9.90 7.42
N GLU A 52 11.95 -10.08 8.74
CA GLU A 52 12.13 -8.97 9.67
C GLU A 52 13.50 -8.30 9.49
N ALA A 53 14.53 -9.09 9.18
CA ALA A 53 15.89 -8.62 8.92
C ALA A 53 15.95 -7.70 7.69
N ASP A 54 15.29 -8.11 6.61
CA ASP A 54 15.24 -7.33 5.37
C ASP A 54 14.12 -6.27 5.39
N LYS A 55 13.35 -6.19 6.48
CA LYS A 55 12.15 -5.36 6.62
C LYS A 55 11.19 -5.51 5.42
N PHE A 56 11.03 -6.74 4.94
CA PHE A 56 10.32 -7.06 3.71
C PHE A 56 9.17 -8.03 3.99
N GLY A 57 8.02 -7.81 3.35
CA GLY A 57 6.87 -8.70 3.41
C GLY A 57 6.10 -8.72 2.10
N GLU A 58 5.71 -9.90 1.66
CA GLU A 58 4.93 -10.09 0.44
C GLU A 58 3.77 -11.07 0.73
N ALA A 59 2.58 -10.80 0.20
CA ALA A 59 1.46 -11.73 0.31
C ALA A 59 0.52 -11.69 -0.88
N TYR A 60 0.02 -12.86 -1.27
CA TYR A 60 -0.97 -13.03 -2.33
C TYR A 60 -2.25 -13.64 -1.78
N PHE A 61 -3.38 -13.04 -2.14
CA PHE A 61 -4.71 -13.51 -1.80
C PHE A 61 -5.56 -13.71 -3.05
N TYR A 62 -6.45 -14.68 -2.98
CA TYR A 62 -7.42 -14.96 -4.04
C TYR A 62 -8.81 -15.18 -3.44
N GLY A 63 -9.81 -14.47 -3.95
CA GLY A 63 -11.20 -14.63 -3.57
C GLY A 63 -12.13 -14.71 -4.77
N THR A 64 -13.38 -15.09 -4.50
CA THR A 64 -14.45 -15.09 -5.50
C THR A 64 -15.71 -14.53 -4.85
N THR A 65 -16.30 -13.48 -5.41
CA THR A 65 -17.50 -12.89 -4.83
C THR A 65 -18.69 -13.83 -4.89
N LYS A 66 -19.50 -13.84 -3.83
CA LYS A 66 -20.63 -14.78 -3.70
C LYS A 66 -21.70 -14.59 -4.77
N VAL A 67 -21.99 -13.35 -5.17
CA VAL A 67 -23.11 -13.01 -6.07
C VAL A 67 -22.72 -13.17 -7.54
N LYS A 68 -21.72 -12.41 -8.00
CA LYS A 68 -21.31 -12.39 -9.42
C LYS A 68 -20.24 -13.43 -9.77
N LYS A 69 -19.73 -14.18 -8.78
CA LYS A 69 -18.58 -15.09 -8.94
C LYS A 69 -17.35 -14.40 -9.57
N ASN A 70 -17.20 -13.11 -9.31
CA ASN A 70 -16.07 -12.34 -9.80
C ASN A 70 -14.84 -12.69 -8.97
N ARG A 71 -13.75 -12.99 -9.66
CA ARG A 71 -12.46 -13.25 -9.04
C ARG A 71 -11.84 -11.95 -8.56
N ILE A 72 -11.28 -11.97 -7.36
CA ILE A 72 -10.45 -10.88 -6.81
C ILE A 72 -9.09 -11.49 -6.52
N ILE A 73 -8.04 -10.83 -6.99
CA ILE A 73 -6.66 -11.10 -6.59
C ILE A 73 -6.17 -9.88 -5.83
N THR A 74 -5.57 -10.08 -4.67
CA THR A 74 -4.96 -9.00 -3.88
C THR A 74 -3.50 -9.34 -3.64
N TYR A 75 -2.66 -8.36 -3.94
CA TYR A 75 -1.23 -8.43 -3.72
C TYR A 75 -0.84 -7.37 -2.70
N LEU A 76 -0.04 -7.77 -1.71
CA LEU A 76 0.57 -6.89 -0.74
C LEU A 76 2.08 -6.95 -0.89
N LEU A 77 2.72 -5.78 -0.92
CA LEU A 77 4.16 -5.63 -0.82
C LEU A 77 4.47 -4.59 0.25
N LEU A 78 5.13 -5.02 1.31
CA LEU A 78 5.63 -4.19 2.38
C LEU A 78 7.14 -4.13 2.27
N ASP A 79 7.67 -2.94 1.98
CA ASP A 79 9.10 -2.72 1.80
C ASP A 79 9.57 -1.61 2.74
N GLY A 80 10.31 -1.99 3.77
CA GLY A 80 10.85 -1.08 4.78
C GLY A 80 12.05 -0.27 4.30
N GLU A 81 12.76 -0.69 3.24
CA GLU A 81 13.84 0.10 2.65
C GLU A 81 13.24 1.29 1.90
N SER A 82 12.22 1.04 1.06
CA SER A 82 11.51 2.11 0.37
C SER A 82 10.46 2.81 1.21
N LYS A 83 10.17 2.29 2.41
CA LYS A 83 9.13 2.77 3.33
C LYS A 83 7.75 2.81 2.69
N THR A 84 7.42 1.78 1.91
CA THR A 84 6.13 1.70 1.22
C THR A 84 5.37 0.44 1.57
N LEU A 85 4.06 0.57 1.56
CA LEU A 85 3.10 -0.52 1.51
C LEU A 85 2.32 -0.37 0.20
N GLU A 86 2.54 -1.28 -0.73
CA GLU A 86 1.73 -1.39 -1.94
C GLU A 86 0.60 -2.40 -1.72
N ILE A 87 -0.61 -1.99 -2.09
CA ILE A 87 -1.79 -2.85 -2.14
C ILE A 87 -2.32 -2.80 -3.57
N GLU A 88 -2.13 -3.89 -4.32
CA GLU A 88 -2.70 -4.06 -5.66
C GLU A 88 -3.92 -4.98 -5.60
N VAL A 89 -5.02 -4.57 -6.22
CA VAL A 89 -6.23 -5.36 -6.36
C VAL A 89 -6.57 -5.51 -7.84
N SER A 90 -6.80 -6.76 -8.25
CA SER A 90 -7.22 -7.12 -9.61
C SER A 90 -8.60 -7.77 -9.59
N ALA A 91 -9.52 -7.29 -10.42
CA ALA A 91 -10.83 -7.90 -10.60
C ALA A 91 -11.45 -7.56 -11.98
N ASN A 92 -12.57 -8.21 -12.30
CA ASN A 92 -13.29 -7.98 -13.56
C ASN A 92 -14.05 -6.64 -13.61
N ASP A 93 -14.34 -6.04 -12.46
CA ASP A 93 -15.19 -4.85 -12.33
C ASP A 93 -14.45 -3.75 -11.57
N GLN A 94 -14.31 -2.57 -12.17
CA GLN A 94 -13.57 -1.46 -11.56
C GLN A 94 -14.21 -0.95 -10.27
N GLY A 95 -15.55 -0.90 -10.20
CA GLY A 95 -16.26 -0.47 -8.99
C GLY A 95 -16.03 -1.44 -7.82
N GLN A 96 -15.90 -2.72 -8.12
CA GLN A 96 -15.52 -3.73 -7.14
C GLN A 96 -14.09 -3.55 -6.64
N ILE A 97 -13.15 -3.18 -7.50
CA ILE A 97 -11.75 -2.89 -7.11
C ILE A 97 -11.69 -1.68 -6.19
N THR A 98 -12.28 -0.56 -6.61
CA THR A 98 -12.23 0.69 -5.84
C THR A 98 -12.98 0.58 -4.51
N GLY A 99 -14.16 -0.06 -4.52
CA GLY A 99 -14.91 -0.33 -3.29
C GLY A 99 -14.14 -1.22 -2.31
N PHE A 100 -13.50 -2.29 -2.81
CA PHE A 100 -12.71 -3.18 -1.97
C PHE A 100 -11.47 -2.49 -1.40
N LEU A 101 -10.71 -1.76 -2.23
CA LEU A 101 -9.55 -0.98 -1.78
C LEU A 101 -9.91 0.06 -0.71
N ALA A 102 -10.98 0.84 -0.93
CA ALA A 102 -11.43 1.82 0.05
C ALA A 102 -11.81 1.16 1.39
N GLU A 103 -12.46 0.00 1.34
CA GLU A 103 -12.84 -0.74 2.54
C GLU A 103 -11.63 -1.27 3.31
N ILE A 104 -10.72 -2.00 2.64
CA ILE A 104 -9.54 -2.56 3.29
C ILE A 104 -8.58 -1.46 3.75
N GLY A 105 -8.42 -0.38 2.97
CA GLY A 105 -7.59 0.76 3.33
C GLY A 105 -8.07 1.43 4.61
N ASN A 106 -9.39 1.65 4.75
CA ASN A 106 -9.98 2.17 5.98
C ASN A 106 -9.77 1.21 7.17
N LYS A 107 -9.93 -0.10 6.97
CA LYS A 107 -9.71 -1.09 8.04
C LYS A 107 -8.25 -1.15 8.48
N ILE A 108 -7.31 -1.15 7.53
CA ILE A 108 -5.87 -1.12 7.81
C ILE A 108 -5.54 0.14 8.62
N ARG A 109 -5.93 1.33 8.14
CA ARG A 109 -5.70 2.60 8.83
C ARG A 109 -6.15 2.55 10.30
N ASN A 110 -7.38 2.07 10.54
CA ASN A 110 -7.94 1.98 11.89
C ASN A 110 -7.15 1.03 12.80
N GLU A 111 -6.72 -0.13 12.30
CA GLU A 111 -5.90 -1.05 13.09
C GLU A 111 -4.48 -0.49 13.32
N LEU A 112 -3.89 0.20 12.33
CA LEU A 112 -2.58 0.85 12.51
C LEU A 112 -2.63 1.96 13.58
N LEU A 113 -3.70 2.77 13.61
CA LEU A 113 -3.93 3.77 14.66
C LEU A 113 -4.07 3.12 16.04
N LYS A 114 -4.94 2.11 16.14
CA LYS A 114 -5.19 1.37 17.39
C LYS A 114 -3.93 0.73 17.96
N HIS A 115 -3.01 0.31 17.10
CA HIS A 115 -1.71 -0.25 17.48
C HIS A 115 -0.59 0.80 17.66
N ASN A 116 -0.91 2.09 17.58
CA ASN A 116 0.03 3.21 17.65
C ASN A 116 1.20 3.04 16.66
N ILE A 117 0.93 2.51 15.48
CA ILE A 117 1.91 2.40 14.39
C ILE A 117 1.97 3.73 13.63
N ILE A 118 0.81 4.33 13.41
CA ILE A 118 0.62 5.69 12.93
C ILE A 118 -0.01 6.53 14.04
N GLU A 119 0.26 7.82 14.03
CA GLU A 119 -0.21 8.78 15.04
C GLU A 119 -1.48 9.50 14.59
N SER A 120 -1.72 9.58 13.27
CA SER A 120 -2.88 10.25 12.69
C SER A 120 -3.35 9.55 11.40
N GLU A 121 -4.59 9.81 11.00
CA GLU A 121 -5.18 9.20 9.81
C GLU A 121 -4.46 9.61 8.52
N GLU A 122 -3.91 10.82 8.49
CA GLU A 122 -3.27 11.41 7.32
C GLU A 122 -1.89 10.76 7.02
N GLN A 123 -1.29 10.10 8.00
CA GLN A 123 -0.09 9.27 7.81
C GLN A 123 -0.39 7.95 7.07
N PHE A 124 -1.64 7.70 6.66
CA PHE A 124 -2.03 6.56 5.84
C PHE A 124 -2.78 6.98 4.57
N TYR A 125 -2.45 8.15 4.04
CA TYR A 125 -2.90 8.54 2.71
C TYR A 125 -1.97 7.95 1.64
N ASP A 126 -2.55 7.62 0.49
CA ASP A 126 -1.77 7.29 -0.69
C ASP A 126 -0.70 8.38 -0.92
N ILE A 127 0.52 7.96 -1.25
CA ILE A 127 1.66 8.86 -1.42
C ILE A 127 1.35 9.93 -2.46
N SER A 128 0.72 9.54 -3.57
CA SER A 128 0.33 10.47 -4.62
C SER A 128 -0.68 11.48 -4.07
N MET A 129 -1.69 11.03 -3.34
CA MET A 129 -2.69 11.92 -2.72
C MET A 129 -2.06 12.92 -1.75
N SER A 130 -1.13 12.46 -0.89
CA SER A 130 -0.40 13.33 0.04
C SER A 130 0.33 14.46 -0.68
N ILE A 131 1.01 14.12 -1.78
CA ILE A 131 1.78 15.06 -2.60
C ILE A 131 0.86 16.06 -3.31
N HIS A 132 -0.27 15.61 -3.88
CA HIS A 132 -1.27 16.52 -4.48
C HIS A 132 -1.87 17.49 -3.47
N LEU A 133 -1.95 17.08 -2.19
CA LEU A 133 -2.37 17.93 -1.09
C LEU A 133 -1.26 18.86 -0.57
N ASN A 134 -0.08 18.89 -1.20
CA ASN A 134 1.11 19.62 -0.77
C ASN A 134 1.63 19.18 0.61
N HIS A 135 1.51 17.90 0.97
CA HIS A 135 2.00 17.35 2.22
C HIS A 135 3.03 16.23 1.99
N CYS A 136 3.99 16.12 2.91
CA CYS A 136 4.91 15.00 2.94
C CYS A 136 4.17 13.73 3.38
N PRO A 137 4.22 12.62 2.62
CA PRO A 137 3.49 11.40 2.97
C PRO A 137 3.95 10.80 4.31
N TYR A 138 5.20 11.02 4.73
CA TYR A 138 5.73 10.39 5.93
C TYR A 138 5.50 11.16 7.23
N CYS A 139 5.47 12.50 7.17
CA CYS A 139 5.35 13.34 8.37
C CYS A 139 4.19 14.33 8.32
N TRP A 140 3.41 14.30 7.24
CA TRP A 140 2.27 15.18 6.99
C TRP A 140 2.58 16.69 7.09
N ASN A 141 3.85 17.09 7.03
CA ASN A 141 4.21 18.50 6.99
C ASN A 141 4.08 19.05 5.57
N ARG A 142 3.74 20.34 5.46
CA ARG A 142 3.55 21.02 4.18
C ARG A 142 4.85 21.07 3.36
N ILE A 143 4.75 20.70 2.10
CA ILE A 143 5.78 20.84 1.08
C ILE A 143 5.45 22.10 0.24
N PRO A 144 6.41 23.00 -0.02
CA PRO A 144 6.21 24.13 -0.91
C PRO A 144 5.81 23.69 -2.33
N ALA A 145 4.88 24.42 -2.97
CA ALA A 145 4.39 24.08 -4.31
C ALA A 145 5.50 23.97 -5.37
N GLU A 146 6.56 24.78 -5.26
CA GLU A 146 7.76 24.71 -6.09
C GLU A 146 8.49 23.34 -5.99
N HIS A 147 8.48 22.71 -4.83
CA HIS A 147 9.07 21.37 -4.65
C HIS A 147 8.12 20.30 -5.18
N ILE A 148 6.81 20.50 -5.07
CA ILE A 148 5.83 19.57 -5.66
C ILE A 148 5.98 19.55 -7.18
N GLN A 149 6.17 20.69 -7.84
CA GLN A 149 6.39 20.72 -9.29
C GLN A 149 7.66 19.95 -9.66
N LYS A 150 8.78 20.15 -8.94
CA LYS A 150 10.01 19.37 -9.14
C LYS A 150 9.76 17.87 -9.01
N TYR A 151 9.00 17.44 -8.01
CA TYR A 151 8.62 16.04 -7.86
C TYR A 151 7.82 15.54 -9.07
N LEU A 152 6.82 16.31 -9.55
CA LEU A 152 6.03 15.97 -10.73
C LEU A 152 6.85 15.92 -12.02
N ASP A 153 7.93 16.70 -12.09
CA ASP A 153 8.89 16.70 -13.19
C ASP A 153 9.90 15.53 -13.12
N GLY A 154 9.74 14.63 -12.15
CA GLY A 154 10.62 13.46 -11.96
C GLY A 154 11.85 13.73 -11.10
N GLU A 155 11.99 14.94 -10.55
CA GLU A 155 13.10 15.26 -9.67
C GLU A 155 12.90 14.66 -8.27
N THR A 156 14.03 14.48 -7.59
CA THR A 156 14.04 14.03 -6.21
C THR A 156 13.92 15.24 -5.28
N ILE A 157 12.97 15.21 -4.35
CA ILE A 157 12.81 16.24 -3.32
C ILE A 157 13.07 15.68 -1.92
N LYS A 158 13.70 16.46 -1.06
CA LYS A 158 13.93 16.12 0.34
C LYS A 158 12.98 16.90 1.23
N CYS A 159 12.24 16.22 2.09
CA CYS A 159 11.40 16.87 3.08
C CYS A 159 12.26 17.55 4.15
N LYS A 160 12.04 18.84 4.41
CA LYS A 160 12.81 19.60 5.42
C LYS A 160 12.52 19.20 6.86
N TYR A 161 11.43 18.48 7.12
CA TYR A 161 10.97 18.16 8.47
C TYR A 161 11.40 16.76 8.92
N CYS A 162 11.20 15.74 8.07
CA CYS A 162 11.58 14.36 8.39
C CYS A 162 12.84 13.88 7.63
N SER A 163 13.44 14.73 6.78
CA SER A 163 14.59 14.38 5.93
C SER A 163 14.35 13.26 4.92
N GLU A 164 13.11 12.78 4.77
CA GLU A 164 12.76 11.75 3.79
C GLU A 164 12.94 12.24 2.36
N ILE A 165 13.36 11.30 1.51
CA ILE A 165 13.58 11.52 0.08
C ILE A 165 12.32 11.05 -0.65
N LEU A 166 11.70 11.95 -1.41
CA LEU A 166 10.56 11.67 -2.27
C LEU A 166 11.04 11.67 -3.71
N THR A 167 10.71 10.60 -4.44
CA THR A 167 11.04 10.43 -5.85
C THR A 167 9.87 9.75 -6.53
N LEU A 168 9.55 10.17 -7.76
CA LEU A 168 8.62 9.44 -8.61
C LEU A 168 9.26 8.10 -8.96
N LYS A 169 8.85 7.03 -8.28
CA LYS A 169 9.10 5.68 -8.77
C LYS A 169 8.11 5.43 -9.89
N GLU A 170 8.58 5.40 -11.14
CA GLU A 170 7.77 4.90 -12.25
C GLU A 170 7.21 3.51 -11.89
N PRO A 171 5.94 3.22 -12.22
CA PRO A 171 5.47 1.84 -12.19
C PRO A 171 6.37 1.02 -13.11
N LYS A 172 7.11 0.06 -12.55
CA LYS A 172 7.68 -1.05 -13.35
C LYS A 172 6.57 -1.90 -13.94
#